data_AF-A0A370FLY1-F1
#
_entry.id   AF-A0A370FLY1-F1
#
_cell.length_a   1.000
_cell.length_b   1.000
_cell.length_c   1.000
_cell.angle_alpha   90.00
_cell.angle_beta   90.00
_cell.angle_gamma   90.00
#
_symmetry.space_group_name_H-M   'P 1'
#
loop_
_entity.id
_entity.type
_entity.pdbx_description
1 polymer ?
#
loop_
_entity_poly.entity_id
_entity_poly.type
_entity_poly.pdbx_seq_one_letter_code
_entity_poly.pdbx_strand_id
1 'polypeptide(L)'
;MKVNSLVRRMVGATLVAVTAGAAGMLTAAPSSAVPLDTFPGELVVNGDGEGGGGWFKNVNIAGAPYADIGVSPTVVDSTGAQVGTFDGGNNAMTYAGSQPTASALQTFNLPAAALTQIDAGIVSVKLSAYFGGTADSDDSMRLRFRFGQAGMLNILGPFGAAAERGNTAGFTLQSITVPVPSGSRSVNIFLDGLRTGTTFDSYIDNVSMKLETPSAGALEVTHTSDASGPVTDGQVVNYTSTFTNTGEQPIAVDRALTLSGLLDDADLVSGPTSENAALSVTDSGSGVHGIAGTLAPGQSVTVTYAVAVKPYASQGDHNLVTVMSERADIPAGVPASCAGGPLCLENPAAETAAVPMINPAVAGAAGAVLALGAGGFVMIRRRNAVAS
;
A
#
# COMPACT_ATOMS: atom_id res chain seq x y z
N MET A 1 14.75 56.82 -44.94
CA MET A 1 14.28 55.72 -45.81
C MET A 1 13.52 54.72 -44.95
N LYS A 2 12.20 54.60 -45.17
CA LYS A 2 11.34 53.57 -44.58
C LYS A 2 11.40 52.35 -45.49
N VAL A 3 11.74 51.17 -44.96
CA VAL A 3 11.42 49.87 -45.57
C VAL A 3 11.14 48.84 -44.47
N ASN A 4 9.86 48.48 -44.38
CA ASN A 4 9.21 47.19 -44.07
C ASN A 4 9.94 46.19 -43.15
N SER A 5 9.45 45.94 -41.94
CA SER A 5 8.31 45.06 -41.58
C SER A 5 8.50 43.59 -41.95
N LEU A 6 8.98 42.79 -40.99
CA LEU A 6 8.71 41.36 -40.94
C LEU A 6 8.02 41.04 -39.61
N VAL A 7 6.76 40.69 -39.78
CA VAL A 7 5.76 40.26 -38.82
C VAL A 7 6.22 38.97 -38.14
N ARG A 8 6.33 38.96 -36.81
CA ARG A 8 6.27 37.74 -36.00
C ARG A 8 4.86 37.65 -35.41
N ARG A 9 4.01 36.85 -36.04
CA ARG A 9 2.69 36.48 -35.50
C ARG A 9 2.62 34.97 -35.36
N MET A 10 2.22 34.57 -34.15
CA MET A 10 1.53 33.32 -33.77
C MET A 10 2.38 32.04 -33.87
N VAL A 11 2.30 31.07 -32.96
CA VAL A 11 1.09 30.51 -32.31
C VAL A 11 1.45 30.07 -30.89
N GLY A 12 0.65 30.51 -29.91
CA GLY A 12 0.67 29.94 -28.55
C GLY A 12 0.06 28.53 -28.60
N ALA A 13 0.76 27.56 -28.03
CA ALA A 13 0.26 26.20 -27.91
C ALA A 13 -0.92 26.19 -26.90
N THR A 14 -2.12 26.06 -27.44
CA THR A 14 -3.33 25.80 -26.67
C THR A 14 -3.26 24.39 -26.11
N LEU A 15 -3.23 24.29 -24.78
CA LEU A 15 -3.36 23.03 -24.05
C LEU A 15 -4.80 22.52 -24.27
N VAL A 16 -4.98 21.51 -25.13
CA VAL A 16 -6.25 20.80 -25.26
C VAL A 16 -6.24 19.67 -24.23
N ALA A 17 -6.94 19.87 -23.12
CA ALA A 17 -7.29 18.80 -22.20
C ALA A 17 -8.31 17.87 -22.90
N VAL A 18 -7.85 16.69 -23.31
CA VAL A 18 -8.73 15.63 -23.79
C VAL A 18 -9.26 14.89 -22.57
N THR A 19 -10.50 15.18 -22.19
CA THR A 19 -11.28 14.35 -21.28
C THR A 19 -11.80 13.14 -22.05
N ALA A 20 -11.07 12.03 -21.98
CA ALA A 20 -11.57 10.73 -22.44
C ALA A 20 -12.49 10.14 -21.36
N GLY A 21 -13.79 10.44 -21.47
CA GLY A 21 -14.83 9.69 -20.79
C GLY A 21 -14.99 8.34 -21.48
N ALA A 22 -14.48 7.28 -20.85
CA ALA A 22 -14.82 5.91 -21.20
C ALA A 22 -15.37 5.24 -19.94
N ALA A 23 -16.71 5.20 -19.83
CA ALA A 23 -17.40 4.20 -19.02
C ALA A 23 -17.19 2.84 -19.70
N GLY A 24 -16.01 2.27 -19.52
CA GLY A 24 -15.73 0.88 -19.88
C GLY A 24 -16.45 -0.01 -18.89
N MET A 25 -17.21 -0.97 -19.40
CA MET A 25 -17.70 -2.11 -18.61
C MET A 25 -16.49 -2.72 -17.89
N LEU A 26 -16.43 -2.57 -16.56
CA LEU A 26 -15.49 -3.33 -15.73
C LEU A 26 -15.94 -4.79 -15.81
N THR A 27 -15.42 -5.53 -16.79
CA THR A 27 -15.36 -6.98 -16.70
C THR A 27 -14.47 -7.28 -15.49
N ALA A 28 -15.00 -8.01 -14.51
CA ALA A 28 -14.23 -8.46 -13.35
C ALA A 28 -12.85 -8.97 -13.79
N ALA A 29 -11.79 -8.45 -13.18
CA ALA A 29 -10.44 -8.91 -13.42
C ALA A 29 -10.38 -10.43 -13.15
N PRO A 30 -9.71 -11.23 -13.98
CA PRO A 30 -9.59 -12.67 -13.75
C PRO A 30 -9.00 -12.93 -12.36
N SER A 31 -9.73 -13.69 -11.54
CA SER A 31 -9.47 -13.97 -10.12
C SER A 31 -8.32 -14.95 -9.89
N SER A 32 -7.19 -14.77 -10.57
CA SER A 32 -6.04 -15.66 -10.44
C SER A 32 -4.77 -14.96 -10.89
N ALA A 33 -4.41 -13.86 -10.20
CA ALA A 33 -3.02 -13.47 -10.13
C ALA A 33 -2.28 -14.66 -9.50
N VAL A 34 -1.41 -15.30 -10.27
CA VAL A 34 -0.62 -16.41 -9.76
C VAL A 34 0.38 -15.80 -8.76
N PRO A 35 0.59 -16.40 -7.57
CA PRO A 35 1.40 -15.77 -6.53
C PRO A 35 2.86 -15.52 -6.99
N LEU A 36 3.52 -14.55 -6.35
CA LEU A 36 4.88 -14.11 -6.69
C LEU A 36 5.92 -15.26 -6.73
N ASP A 37 5.69 -16.33 -5.96
CA ASP A 37 6.56 -17.51 -5.89
C ASP A 37 6.47 -18.44 -7.11
N THR A 38 5.49 -18.23 -7.98
CA THR A 38 5.18 -19.15 -9.08
C THR A 38 5.84 -18.71 -10.40
N PHE A 39 6.29 -17.46 -10.50
CA PHE A 39 7.21 -17.07 -11.57
C PHE A 39 8.59 -17.63 -11.23
N PRO A 40 9.35 -18.17 -12.20
CA PRO A 40 10.68 -18.63 -11.88
C PRO A 40 11.51 -17.44 -11.39
N GLY A 41 12.46 -17.78 -10.53
CA GLY A 41 13.35 -16.84 -9.86
C GLY A 41 14.25 -16.06 -10.81
N GLU A 42 15.51 -15.91 -10.42
CA GLU A 42 16.46 -15.08 -11.14
C GLU A 42 16.55 -15.43 -12.64
N LEU A 43 16.29 -14.44 -13.50
CA LEU A 43 16.39 -14.62 -14.95
C LEU A 43 17.81 -14.33 -15.46
N VAL A 44 18.58 -13.55 -14.71
CA VAL A 44 19.96 -13.20 -15.03
C VAL A 44 20.86 -14.35 -14.63
N VAL A 45 21.61 -14.91 -15.58
CA VAL A 45 22.61 -15.92 -15.26
C VAL A 45 23.89 -15.20 -14.81
N ASN A 46 24.49 -15.62 -13.68
CA ASN A 46 25.76 -15.07 -13.20
C ASN A 46 25.70 -13.54 -12.99
N GLY A 47 24.60 -13.08 -12.39
CA GLY A 47 24.37 -11.68 -12.05
C GLY A 47 25.17 -11.20 -10.84
N ASP A 48 25.60 -12.14 -10.00
CA ASP A 48 26.50 -12.00 -8.85
C ASP A 48 27.98 -11.83 -9.23
N GLY A 49 28.28 -11.72 -10.52
CA GLY A 49 29.63 -11.44 -11.00
C GLY A 49 30.68 -12.52 -10.74
N GLU A 50 30.28 -13.64 -10.17
CA GLU A 50 31.17 -14.75 -9.89
C GLU A 50 31.64 -15.45 -11.18
N GLY A 51 32.66 -16.29 -11.08
CA GLY A 51 33.19 -17.01 -12.24
C GLY A 51 32.11 -17.92 -12.88
N GLY A 52 31.82 -17.74 -14.16
CA GLY A 52 30.79 -18.53 -14.84
C GLY A 52 30.49 -18.07 -16.27
N GLY A 53 29.59 -18.79 -16.95
CA GLY A 53 28.99 -18.37 -18.22
C GLY A 53 27.67 -17.63 -17.98
N GLY A 54 27.25 -16.74 -18.89
CA GLY A 54 25.95 -16.05 -18.79
C GLY A 54 25.88 -14.80 -19.65
N TRP A 55 26.88 -13.94 -19.53
CA TRP A 55 27.02 -12.74 -20.36
C TRP A 55 27.75 -13.04 -21.68
N PHE A 56 27.09 -12.84 -22.83
CA PHE A 56 27.72 -12.99 -24.15
C PHE A 56 28.71 -11.83 -24.39
N LYS A 57 29.95 -12.22 -24.71
CA LYS A 57 31.13 -11.37 -24.76
C LYS A 57 31.29 -10.72 -26.12
N ASN A 58 30.94 -9.45 -26.24
CA ASN A 58 31.65 -8.55 -27.14
C ASN A 58 32.60 -7.71 -26.29
N VAL A 59 33.67 -8.39 -25.89
CA VAL A 59 34.88 -7.91 -25.20
C VAL A 59 34.65 -7.29 -23.81
N ASN A 60 35.32 -7.88 -22.82
CA ASN A 60 35.78 -7.26 -21.57
C ASN A 60 34.97 -7.36 -20.26
N ILE A 61 33.91 -8.14 -20.06
CA ILE A 61 33.46 -8.35 -18.67
C ILE A 61 34.52 -9.14 -17.88
N ALA A 62 34.86 -8.66 -16.69
CA ALA A 62 35.75 -9.32 -15.75
C ALA A 62 35.14 -9.33 -14.35
N GLY A 63 35.39 -10.40 -13.60
CA GLY A 63 35.23 -10.40 -12.14
C GLY A 63 36.44 -9.73 -11.51
N ALA A 64 36.21 -8.76 -10.64
CA ALA A 64 37.23 -8.06 -9.89
C ALA A 64 37.09 -8.41 -8.41
N PRO A 65 38.08 -9.08 -7.79
CA PRO A 65 38.00 -9.43 -6.38
C PRO A 65 37.83 -8.18 -5.52
N TYR A 66 36.87 -8.20 -4.60
CA TYR A 66 36.62 -7.08 -3.69
C TYR A 66 37.89 -6.61 -2.96
N ALA A 67 38.72 -7.58 -2.55
CA ALA A 67 39.99 -7.33 -1.88
C ALA A 67 41.00 -6.57 -2.77
N ASP A 68 40.98 -6.78 -4.09
CA ASP A 68 41.94 -6.19 -5.03
C ASP A 68 41.52 -4.77 -5.44
N ILE A 69 40.22 -4.49 -5.45
CA ILE A 69 39.67 -3.19 -5.85
C ILE A 69 39.47 -2.22 -4.69
N GLY A 70 39.65 -2.67 -3.44
CA GLY A 70 39.48 -1.83 -2.25
C GLY A 70 38.04 -1.37 -2.03
N VAL A 71 37.07 -2.11 -2.56
CA VAL A 71 35.63 -1.89 -2.37
C VAL A 71 35.08 -3.11 -1.62
N SER A 72 34.17 -2.90 -0.68
CA SER A 72 33.47 -3.99 0.03
C SER A 72 32.02 -4.08 -0.44
N PRO A 73 31.34 -5.23 -0.30
CA PRO A 73 29.91 -5.39 -0.60
C PRO A 73 29.01 -4.72 0.45
N THR A 74 29.27 -3.43 0.71
CA THR A 74 28.52 -2.56 1.61
C THR A 74 27.58 -1.68 0.81
N VAL A 75 26.38 -1.47 1.35
CA VAL A 75 25.39 -0.55 0.78
C VAL A 75 25.56 0.80 1.45
N VAL A 76 25.72 1.83 0.63
CA VAL A 76 25.99 3.21 1.04
C VAL A 76 24.86 4.09 0.51
N ASP A 77 24.40 5.04 1.33
CA ASP A 77 23.42 6.03 0.89
C ASP A 77 24.09 7.24 0.19
N SER A 78 23.28 8.19 -0.28
CA SER A 78 23.78 9.38 -0.99
C SER A 78 24.67 10.29 -0.13
N THR A 79 24.71 10.10 1.19
CA THR A 79 25.54 10.86 2.12
C THR A 79 26.88 10.20 2.42
N GLY A 80 27.08 8.95 1.97
CA GLY A 80 28.26 8.16 2.29
C GLY A 80 28.09 7.28 3.54
N ALA A 81 26.91 7.27 4.16
CA ALA A 81 26.66 6.42 5.32
C ALA A 81 26.36 4.98 4.88
N GLN A 82 27.00 4.02 5.54
CA GLN A 82 26.68 2.61 5.33
C GLN A 82 25.30 2.29 5.93
N VAL A 83 24.39 1.81 5.09
CA VAL A 83 23.01 1.45 5.45
C VAL A 83 22.75 -0.06 5.39
N GLY A 84 23.71 -0.84 4.90
CA GLY A 84 23.58 -2.29 4.86
C GLY A 84 24.79 -2.99 4.24
N THR A 85 24.61 -4.28 3.98
CA THR A 85 25.54 -5.15 3.25
C THR A 85 24.72 -6.07 2.35
N PHE A 86 25.34 -6.62 1.31
CA PHE A 86 24.76 -7.68 0.50
C PHE A 86 25.73 -8.84 0.37
N ASP A 87 25.23 -10.03 0.00
CA ASP A 87 26.08 -11.16 -0.35
C ASP A 87 26.58 -10.97 -1.79
N GLY A 88 27.79 -10.43 -1.94
CA GLY A 88 28.44 -10.25 -3.24
C GLY A 88 29.44 -11.35 -3.58
N GLY A 89 29.52 -12.41 -2.76
CA GLY A 89 30.59 -13.39 -2.92
C GLY A 89 31.99 -12.77 -2.78
N ASN A 90 32.88 -13.11 -3.71
CA ASN A 90 34.28 -12.69 -3.74
C ASN A 90 34.55 -11.58 -4.76
N ASN A 91 33.75 -11.45 -5.81
CA ASN A 91 34.03 -10.61 -6.96
C ASN A 91 32.87 -9.69 -7.32
N ALA A 92 33.15 -8.43 -7.65
CA ALA A 92 32.20 -7.60 -8.37
C ALA A 92 32.44 -7.69 -9.88
N MET A 93 31.41 -7.44 -10.69
CA MET A 93 31.59 -7.30 -12.14
C MET A 93 32.16 -5.92 -12.49
N THR A 94 33.10 -5.90 -13.41
CA THR A 94 33.59 -4.69 -14.08
C THR A 94 33.96 -4.99 -15.52
N TYR A 95 34.57 -4.01 -16.19
CA TYR A 95 35.14 -4.18 -17.52
C TYR A 95 36.68 -4.15 -17.51
N ALA A 96 37.29 -5.01 -18.31
CA ALA A 96 38.72 -5.06 -18.57
C ALA A 96 39.13 -4.32 -19.86
N GLY A 97 40.44 -4.16 -20.05
CA GLY A 97 40.98 -3.60 -21.31
C GLY A 97 40.91 -2.07 -21.40
N SER A 98 41.35 -1.56 -22.54
CA SER A 98 41.64 -0.12 -22.74
C SER A 98 40.52 0.67 -23.42
N GLN A 99 39.42 0.04 -23.80
CA GLN A 99 38.34 0.73 -24.50
C GLN A 99 37.60 1.68 -23.55
N PRO A 100 37.20 2.88 -24.00
CA PRO A 100 36.44 3.82 -23.19
C PRO A 100 34.96 3.41 -23.04
N THR A 101 34.50 2.46 -23.85
CA THR A 101 33.14 1.91 -23.79
C THR A 101 33.21 0.40 -23.78
N ALA A 102 32.34 -0.24 -23.01
CA ALA A 102 32.20 -1.68 -23.00
C ALA A 102 30.72 -2.07 -22.96
N SER A 103 30.40 -3.25 -23.49
CA SER A 103 29.02 -3.73 -23.55
C SER A 103 28.96 -5.25 -23.47
N ALA A 104 27.94 -5.77 -22.80
CA ALA A 104 27.63 -7.19 -22.79
C ALA A 104 26.12 -7.41 -22.88
N LEU A 105 25.73 -8.61 -23.31
CA LEU A 105 24.34 -8.95 -23.58
C LEU A 105 23.99 -10.32 -22.97
N GLN A 106 22.85 -10.41 -22.30
CA GLN A 106 22.15 -11.67 -22.07
C GLN A 106 20.84 -11.67 -22.83
N THR A 107 20.49 -12.83 -23.39
CA THR A 107 19.18 -13.05 -24.00
C THR A 107 18.59 -14.30 -23.38
N PHE A 108 17.36 -14.19 -22.92
CA PHE A 108 16.65 -15.34 -22.37
C PHE A 108 15.19 -15.33 -22.80
N ASN A 109 14.63 -16.54 -22.82
CA ASN A 109 13.21 -16.73 -23.04
C ASN A 109 12.46 -16.44 -21.75
N LEU A 110 11.31 -15.78 -21.87
CA LEU A 110 10.42 -15.64 -20.74
C LEU A 110 9.84 -17.01 -20.38
N PRO A 111 9.63 -17.26 -19.08
CA PRO A 111 9.19 -18.55 -18.58
C PRO A 111 7.84 -18.98 -19.15
N ALA A 112 7.71 -20.26 -19.51
CA ALA A 112 6.46 -20.81 -20.00
C ALA A 112 5.28 -20.59 -19.02
N ALA A 113 5.53 -20.73 -17.71
CA ALA A 113 4.52 -20.50 -16.67
C ALA A 113 4.02 -19.04 -16.60
N ALA A 114 4.80 -18.08 -17.10
CA ALA A 114 4.45 -16.67 -17.07
C ALA A 114 3.60 -16.22 -18.27
N LEU A 115 3.60 -16.99 -19.38
CA LEU A 115 3.15 -16.49 -20.68
C LEU A 115 1.66 -16.11 -20.70
N THR A 116 0.79 -16.90 -20.07
CA THR A 116 -0.65 -16.59 -19.99
C THR A 116 -0.91 -15.25 -19.28
N GLN A 117 -0.15 -14.95 -18.23
CA GLN A 117 -0.31 -13.72 -17.47
C GLN A 117 0.36 -12.52 -18.16
N ILE A 118 1.47 -12.75 -18.86
CA ILE A 118 2.07 -11.75 -19.77
C ILE A 118 1.04 -11.38 -20.86
N ASP A 119 0.40 -12.36 -21.47
CA ASP A 119 -0.61 -12.13 -22.50
C ASP A 119 -1.85 -11.41 -21.95
N ALA A 120 -2.20 -11.66 -20.69
CA ALA A 120 -3.22 -10.89 -19.97
C ALA A 120 -2.79 -9.45 -19.60
N GLY A 121 -1.51 -9.10 -19.76
CA GLY A 121 -1.00 -7.74 -19.53
C GLY A 121 -0.83 -7.39 -18.04
N ILE A 122 -0.74 -8.38 -17.15
CA ILE A 122 -0.68 -8.17 -15.69
C ILE A 122 0.71 -8.41 -15.09
N VAL A 123 1.72 -8.65 -15.91
CA VAL A 123 3.09 -8.95 -15.43
C VAL A 123 3.97 -7.72 -15.59
N SER A 124 4.75 -7.42 -14.57
CA SER A 124 5.87 -6.48 -14.64
C SER A 124 7.20 -7.23 -14.49
N VAL A 125 8.28 -6.58 -14.87
CA VAL A 125 9.63 -7.03 -14.58
C VAL A 125 10.29 -6.04 -13.62
N LYS A 126 10.95 -6.55 -12.59
CA LYS A 126 11.84 -5.78 -11.75
C LYS A 126 13.28 -6.10 -12.11
N LEU A 127 14.01 -5.10 -12.56
CA LEU A 127 15.45 -5.16 -12.79
C LEU A 127 16.14 -4.38 -11.67
N SER A 128 17.09 -5.01 -10.99
CA SER A 128 17.90 -4.36 -9.96
C SER A 128 19.36 -4.79 -10.05
N ALA A 129 20.26 -3.96 -9.55
CA ALA A 129 21.64 -4.32 -9.31
C ALA A 129 22.24 -3.38 -8.26
N TYR A 130 23.34 -3.81 -7.65
CA TYR A 130 24.19 -2.95 -6.85
C TYR A 130 25.20 -2.29 -7.78
N PHE A 131 25.17 -0.97 -7.88
CA PHE A 131 26.15 -0.18 -8.63
C PHE A 131 27.10 0.49 -7.64
N GLY A 132 28.39 0.26 -7.83
CA GLY A 132 29.42 0.70 -6.89
C GLY A 132 30.67 1.20 -7.59
N GLY A 133 31.63 1.54 -6.77
CA GLY A 133 32.88 2.15 -7.19
C GLY A 133 33.72 2.54 -6.00
N THR A 134 34.94 3.01 -6.29
CA THR A 134 35.82 3.59 -5.28
C THR A 134 35.31 4.95 -4.81
N ALA A 135 35.98 5.55 -3.81
CA ALA A 135 35.67 6.89 -3.30
C ALA A 135 35.92 8.01 -4.32
N ASP A 136 36.68 7.74 -5.36
CA ASP A 136 37.06 8.70 -6.40
C ASP A 136 36.57 8.29 -7.81
N SER A 137 35.77 7.23 -7.90
CA SER A 137 35.27 6.70 -9.18
C SER A 137 34.49 7.73 -10.00
N ASP A 138 34.82 7.82 -11.28
CA ASP A 138 34.24 8.76 -12.26
C ASP A 138 33.70 8.06 -13.51
N ASP A 139 33.71 6.73 -13.49
CA ASP A 139 33.08 5.88 -14.48
C ASP A 139 31.57 5.75 -14.28
N SER A 140 30.92 5.16 -15.27
CA SER A 140 29.54 4.75 -15.13
C SER A 140 29.24 3.41 -15.79
N MET A 141 28.32 2.69 -15.17
CA MET A 141 27.67 1.51 -15.71
C MET A 141 26.17 1.76 -15.82
N ARG A 142 25.52 1.07 -16.73
CA ARG A 142 24.05 1.04 -16.81
C ARG A 142 23.59 -0.32 -17.27
N LEU A 143 22.39 -0.67 -16.84
CA LEU A 143 21.65 -1.76 -17.42
C LEU A 143 20.60 -1.20 -18.38
N ARG A 144 20.43 -1.85 -19.52
CA ARG A 144 19.31 -1.58 -20.42
C ARG A 144 18.62 -2.88 -20.72
N PHE A 145 17.32 -2.86 -20.97
CA PHE A 145 16.64 -4.06 -21.40
C PHE A 145 15.46 -3.76 -22.32
N ARG A 146 15.11 -4.74 -23.14
CA ARG A 146 13.95 -4.67 -24.04
C ARG A 146 13.35 -6.06 -24.22
N PHE A 147 12.04 -6.08 -24.45
CA PHE A 147 11.32 -7.30 -24.78
C PHE A 147 11.36 -7.56 -26.29
N GLY A 148 11.79 -8.76 -26.67
CA GLY A 148 12.04 -9.10 -28.07
C GLY A 148 13.08 -8.21 -28.77
N GLN A 149 13.20 -8.36 -30.10
CA GLN A 149 14.25 -7.69 -30.88
C GLN A 149 13.96 -6.21 -31.18
N ALA A 150 12.69 -5.80 -31.19
CA ALA A 150 12.24 -4.46 -31.57
C ALA A 150 11.48 -3.73 -30.45
N GLY A 151 11.48 -4.28 -29.22
CA GLY A 151 10.82 -3.63 -28.08
C GLY A 151 11.48 -2.31 -27.71
N MET A 152 10.70 -1.47 -27.02
CA MET A 152 11.22 -0.25 -26.40
C MET A 152 12.34 -0.59 -25.41
N LEU A 153 13.37 0.24 -25.42
CA LEU A 153 14.53 0.06 -24.56
C LEU A 153 14.31 0.82 -23.25
N ASN A 154 14.30 0.08 -22.15
CA ASN A 154 14.25 0.59 -20.79
C ASN A 154 15.67 0.72 -20.24
N ILE A 155 15.92 1.69 -19.36
CA ILE A 155 17.25 2.05 -18.90
C ILE A 155 17.24 2.19 -17.37
N LEU A 156 18.21 1.55 -16.72
CA LEU A 156 18.56 1.71 -15.31
C LEU A 156 20.00 2.26 -15.24
N GLY A 157 20.12 3.55 -14.91
CA GLY A 157 21.39 4.27 -14.89
C GLY A 157 21.50 5.35 -15.99
N PRO A 158 22.69 5.93 -16.20
CA PRO A 158 23.98 5.54 -15.64
C PRO A 158 24.11 5.74 -14.12
N PHE A 159 24.91 4.88 -13.49
CA PHE A 159 25.33 4.94 -12.08
C PHE A 159 26.80 4.51 -11.99
N GLY A 160 27.49 4.84 -10.90
CA GLY A 160 28.88 4.43 -10.67
C GLY A 160 29.74 5.56 -10.09
N ALA A 161 29.38 6.81 -10.38
CA ALA A 161 30.11 7.97 -9.90
C ALA A 161 30.13 8.06 -8.37
N ALA A 162 31.29 8.42 -7.81
CA ALA A 162 31.49 8.54 -6.37
C ALA A 162 30.51 9.50 -5.68
N ALA A 163 30.08 10.56 -6.38
CA ALA A 163 29.13 11.55 -5.86
C ALA A 163 27.77 10.94 -5.47
N GLU A 164 27.36 9.83 -6.10
CA GLU A 164 26.12 9.11 -5.78
C GLU A 164 26.18 8.41 -4.41
N ARG A 165 27.38 8.26 -3.85
CA ARG A 165 27.69 7.57 -2.59
C ARG A 165 28.37 8.49 -1.59
N GLY A 166 28.17 9.81 -1.69
CA GLY A 166 28.83 10.79 -0.83
C GLY A 166 30.37 10.69 -0.86
N ASN A 167 30.95 10.37 -2.02
CA ASN A 167 32.38 10.11 -2.21
C ASN A 167 32.94 8.99 -1.32
N THR A 168 32.14 7.96 -1.08
CA THR A 168 32.51 6.79 -0.28
C THR A 168 32.55 5.53 -1.15
N ALA A 169 33.55 4.68 -0.92
CA ALA A 169 33.65 3.39 -1.59
C ALA A 169 32.54 2.45 -1.10
N GLY A 170 31.88 1.76 -2.03
CA GLY A 170 30.76 0.86 -1.74
C GLY A 170 29.77 0.84 -2.89
N PHE A 171 28.53 0.42 -2.61
CA PHE A 171 27.49 0.25 -3.61
C PHE A 171 26.19 0.94 -3.23
N THR A 172 25.38 1.25 -4.24
CA THR A 172 23.97 1.64 -4.09
C THR A 172 23.11 0.61 -4.80
N LEU A 173 22.02 0.19 -4.15
CA LEU A 173 21.02 -0.64 -4.81
C LEU A 173 20.18 0.25 -5.72
N GLN A 174 20.15 -0.08 -7.01
CA GLN A 174 19.31 0.60 -7.99
C GLN A 174 18.32 -0.40 -8.56
N SER A 175 17.09 0.07 -8.83
CA SER A 175 16.07 -0.78 -9.44
C SER A 175 15.09 -0.01 -10.31
N ILE A 176 14.48 -0.71 -11.25
CA ILE A 176 13.37 -0.23 -12.07
C ILE A 176 12.36 -1.35 -12.23
N THR A 177 11.07 -1.02 -12.12
CA THR A 177 9.96 -1.92 -12.43
C THR A 177 9.25 -1.42 -13.68
N VAL A 178 9.06 -2.30 -14.67
CA VAL A 178 8.45 -1.96 -15.95
C VAL A 178 7.41 -3.02 -16.35
N PRO A 179 6.23 -2.63 -16.85
CA PRO A 179 5.26 -3.57 -17.41
C PRO A 179 5.86 -4.41 -18.54
N VAL A 180 5.59 -5.72 -18.54
CA VAL A 180 5.94 -6.60 -19.65
C VAL A 180 4.86 -6.45 -20.75
N PRO A 181 5.21 -6.04 -21.98
CA PRO A 181 4.25 -5.96 -23.06
C PRO A 181 3.61 -7.33 -23.36
N SER A 182 2.29 -7.37 -23.56
CA SER A 182 1.58 -8.59 -23.95
C SER A 182 2.19 -9.23 -25.20
N GLY A 183 2.23 -10.56 -25.26
CA GLY A 183 2.88 -11.28 -26.36
C GLY A 183 4.40 -11.37 -26.26
N SER A 184 5.04 -10.75 -25.25
CA SER A 184 6.49 -10.90 -25.03
C SER A 184 6.86 -12.36 -24.74
N ARG A 185 7.94 -12.84 -25.36
CA ARG A 185 8.46 -14.21 -25.20
C ARG A 185 9.93 -14.28 -24.86
N SER A 186 10.64 -13.17 -24.98
CA SER A 186 12.06 -13.06 -24.67
C SER A 186 12.38 -11.64 -24.24
N VAL A 187 13.51 -11.50 -23.58
CA VAL A 187 14.06 -10.20 -23.19
C VAL A 187 15.57 -10.24 -23.37
N ASN A 188 16.09 -9.09 -23.76
CA ASN A 188 17.52 -8.83 -23.86
C ASN A 188 17.90 -7.88 -22.72
N ILE A 189 18.93 -8.22 -21.96
CA ILE A 189 19.56 -7.33 -20.98
C ILE A 189 20.96 -6.97 -21.48
N PHE A 190 21.22 -5.68 -21.55
CA PHE A 190 22.50 -5.11 -21.90
C PHE A 190 23.12 -4.51 -20.64
N LEU A 191 24.38 -4.84 -20.39
CA LEU A 191 25.22 -4.06 -19.50
C LEU A 191 26.09 -3.19 -20.38
N ASP A 192 26.13 -1.88 -20.11
CA ASP A 192 27.10 -0.98 -20.74
C ASP A 192 27.96 -0.31 -19.67
N GLY A 193 29.24 -0.11 -19.98
CA GLY A 193 30.16 0.70 -19.22
C GLY A 193 30.70 1.85 -20.06
N LEU A 194 30.85 3.01 -19.42
CA LEU A 194 31.56 4.17 -19.94
C LEU A 194 32.68 4.52 -18.97
N ARG A 195 33.91 4.52 -19.49
CA ARG A 195 35.13 4.77 -18.74
C ARG A 195 35.63 6.19 -18.95
N THR A 196 35.95 6.87 -17.86
CA THR A 196 36.73 8.09 -17.81
C THR A 196 38.18 7.75 -17.43
N GLY A 197 39.17 8.55 -17.84
CA GLY A 197 40.57 8.29 -17.48
C GLY A 197 41.18 7.04 -18.14
N THR A 198 41.76 6.12 -17.34
CA THR A 198 42.56 4.97 -17.84
C THR A 198 42.12 3.58 -17.34
N THR A 199 41.34 3.49 -16.27
CA THR A 199 40.97 2.23 -15.59
C THR A 199 39.48 2.21 -15.32
N PHE A 200 38.86 1.04 -15.44
CA PHE A 200 37.48 0.90 -15.00
C PHE A 200 37.44 0.81 -13.47
N ASP A 201 36.78 1.75 -12.79
CA ASP A 201 36.67 1.83 -11.33
C ASP A 201 35.22 1.92 -10.82
N SER A 202 34.27 1.74 -11.73
CA SER A 202 32.89 1.37 -11.41
C SER A 202 32.69 -0.14 -11.48
N TYR A 203 31.85 -0.62 -10.59
CA TYR A 203 31.52 -2.03 -10.39
C TYR A 203 30.02 -2.22 -10.36
N ILE A 204 29.56 -3.41 -10.75
CA ILE A 204 28.18 -3.83 -10.62
C ILE A 204 28.13 -5.23 -10.05
N ASP A 205 27.14 -5.53 -9.21
CA ASP A 205 26.96 -6.85 -8.64
C ASP A 205 25.48 -7.16 -8.35
N ASN A 206 25.15 -8.44 -8.18
CA ASN A 206 23.82 -8.98 -7.97
C ASN A 206 22.79 -8.39 -8.93
N VAL A 207 23.15 -8.38 -10.22
CA VAL A 207 22.23 -8.05 -11.30
C VAL A 207 21.09 -9.06 -11.28
N SER A 208 19.90 -8.58 -10.97
CA SER A 208 18.70 -9.38 -10.77
C SER A 208 17.59 -8.90 -11.69
N MET A 209 16.99 -9.81 -12.45
CA MET A 209 15.75 -9.57 -13.19
C MET A 209 14.71 -10.62 -12.79
N LYS A 210 13.59 -10.17 -12.24
CA LYS A 210 12.49 -11.03 -11.81
C LYS A 210 11.18 -10.58 -12.41
N LEU A 211 10.31 -11.54 -12.73
CA LEU A 211 8.93 -11.25 -13.09
C LEU A 211 8.09 -11.12 -11.83
N GLU A 212 7.21 -10.14 -11.82
CA GLU A 212 6.31 -9.84 -10.71
C GLU A 212 4.89 -9.69 -11.24
N THR A 213 3.93 -10.27 -10.53
CA THR A 213 2.51 -9.91 -10.66
C THR A 213 2.13 -8.99 -9.52
N PRO A 214 1.18 -8.08 -9.73
CA PRO A 214 0.60 -7.32 -8.63
C PRO A 214 -0.03 -8.30 -7.65
N SER A 215 0.16 -8.02 -6.36
CA SER A 215 -0.50 -8.73 -5.27
C SER A 215 -2.02 -8.76 -5.48
N ALA A 216 -2.66 -9.83 -4.99
CA ALA A 216 -4.12 -9.94 -5.05
C ALA A 216 -4.80 -8.74 -4.35
N GLY A 217 -6.06 -8.49 -4.71
CA GLY A 217 -6.87 -7.53 -3.97
C GLY A 217 -6.97 -7.92 -2.50
N ALA A 218 -6.98 -6.94 -1.61
CA ALA A 218 -7.07 -7.15 -0.17
C ALA A 218 -8.12 -6.21 0.39
N LEU A 219 -9.21 -6.77 0.93
CA LEU A 219 -10.35 -5.98 1.40
C LEU A 219 -10.21 -5.78 2.90
N GLU A 220 -9.99 -4.52 3.29
CA GLU A 220 -10.12 -4.06 4.65
C GLU A 220 -11.52 -3.47 4.84
N VAL A 221 -12.17 -3.83 5.95
CA VAL A 221 -13.49 -3.30 6.32
C VAL A 221 -13.39 -2.74 7.73
N THR A 222 -13.85 -1.52 7.93
CA THR A 222 -14.10 -0.95 9.26
C THR A 222 -15.58 -0.65 9.42
N HIS A 223 -16.05 -0.73 10.66
CA HIS A 223 -17.42 -0.39 11.01
C HIS A 223 -17.39 0.37 12.33
N THR A 224 -17.97 1.58 12.35
CA THR A 224 -17.90 2.50 13.49
C THR A 224 -19.23 3.21 13.71
N SER A 225 -19.44 3.71 14.93
CA SER A 225 -20.52 4.64 15.28
C SER A 225 -19.96 5.90 15.93
N ASP A 226 -20.73 6.98 15.95
CA ASP A 226 -20.40 8.23 16.65
C ASP A 226 -20.80 8.25 18.14
N ALA A 227 -21.46 7.18 18.62
CA ALA A 227 -21.83 7.03 20.01
C ALA A 227 -20.61 6.79 20.90
N SER A 228 -20.42 7.65 21.90
CA SER A 228 -19.29 7.60 22.85
C SER A 228 -19.64 6.94 24.19
N GLY A 229 -20.82 6.34 24.31
CA GLY A 229 -21.36 5.76 25.54
C GLY A 229 -22.81 5.31 25.35
N PRO A 230 -23.53 5.00 26.45
CA PRO A 230 -24.94 4.66 26.37
C PRO A 230 -25.76 5.75 25.67
N VAL A 231 -26.66 5.33 24.79
CA VAL A 231 -27.50 6.22 23.99
C VAL A 231 -28.84 6.48 24.68
N THR A 232 -29.41 7.65 24.51
CA THR A 232 -30.66 8.05 25.17
C THR A 232 -31.83 8.18 24.19
N ASP A 233 -33.06 8.17 24.70
CA ASP A 233 -34.29 8.39 23.94
C ASP A 233 -34.19 9.55 22.93
N GLY A 234 -34.55 9.28 21.68
CA GLY A 234 -34.53 10.25 20.58
C GLY A 234 -33.13 10.66 20.09
N GLN A 235 -32.05 10.15 20.70
CA GLN A 235 -30.69 10.38 20.22
C GLN A 235 -30.54 9.82 18.80
N VAL A 236 -29.99 10.63 17.90
CA VAL A 236 -29.58 10.17 16.58
C VAL A 236 -28.15 9.63 16.69
N VAL A 237 -27.95 8.40 16.22
CA VAL A 237 -26.64 7.74 16.16
C VAL A 237 -26.28 7.53 14.69
N ASN A 238 -25.09 7.97 14.29
CA ASN A 238 -24.58 7.82 12.94
C ASN A 238 -23.60 6.65 12.89
N TYR A 239 -23.76 5.81 11.87
CA TYR A 239 -22.92 4.64 11.64
C TYR A 239 -22.22 4.77 10.29
N THR A 240 -20.96 4.36 10.27
CA THR A 240 -20.12 4.37 9.06
C THR A 240 -19.44 3.02 8.90
N SER A 241 -19.57 2.43 7.71
CA SER A 241 -18.76 1.29 7.27
C SER A 241 -17.86 1.73 6.13
N THR A 242 -16.56 1.47 6.23
CA THR A 242 -15.58 1.82 5.18
C THR A 242 -14.99 0.55 4.61
N PHE A 243 -15.02 0.44 3.28
CA PHE A 243 -14.44 -0.67 2.52
C PHE A 243 -13.25 -0.15 1.74
N THR A 244 -12.07 -0.71 1.97
CA THR A 244 -10.83 -0.28 1.32
C THR A 244 -10.15 -1.46 0.65
N ASN A 245 -9.79 -1.31 -0.62
CA ASN A 245 -8.89 -2.24 -1.29
C ASN A 245 -7.44 -1.82 -1.05
N THR A 246 -6.75 -2.51 -0.15
CA THR A 246 -5.33 -2.29 0.16
C THR A 246 -4.38 -3.11 -0.71
N GLY A 247 -4.92 -3.95 -1.61
CA GLY A 247 -4.15 -4.74 -2.57
C GLY A 247 -3.93 -4.03 -3.90
N GLU A 248 -3.23 -4.71 -4.81
CA GLU A 248 -2.83 -4.14 -6.12
C GLU A 248 -3.71 -4.64 -7.28
N GLN A 249 -4.70 -5.50 -7.01
CA GLN A 249 -5.70 -5.95 -7.97
C GLN A 249 -7.12 -5.58 -7.52
N PRO A 250 -8.10 -5.43 -8.44
CA PRO A 250 -9.48 -5.21 -8.07
C PRO A 250 -10.00 -6.31 -7.13
N ILE A 251 -10.83 -5.93 -6.14
CA ILE A 251 -11.44 -6.87 -5.20
C ILE A 251 -12.96 -6.76 -5.21
N ALA A 252 -13.63 -7.92 -5.26
CA ALA A 252 -15.07 -7.99 -5.08
C ALA A 252 -15.42 -7.74 -3.61
N VAL A 253 -16.44 -6.92 -3.39
CA VAL A 253 -17.08 -6.76 -2.09
C VAL A 253 -18.37 -7.56 -2.13
N ASP A 254 -18.55 -8.46 -1.17
CA ASP A 254 -19.78 -9.21 -0.96
C ASP A 254 -20.06 -9.35 0.54
N ARG A 255 -20.84 -8.43 1.09
CA ARG A 255 -21.08 -8.31 2.53
C ARG A 255 -22.57 -8.17 2.83
N ALA A 256 -22.90 -8.39 4.09
CA ALA A 256 -24.22 -8.15 4.66
C ALA A 256 -24.10 -7.23 5.88
N LEU A 257 -24.93 -6.18 5.90
CA LEU A 257 -25.14 -5.30 7.03
C LEU A 257 -26.48 -5.68 7.69
N THR A 258 -26.43 -6.27 8.87
CA THR A 258 -27.60 -6.71 9.63
C THR A 258 -27.93 -5.68 10.69
N LEU A 259 -29.06 -5.01 10.53
CA LEU A 259 -29.64 -4.00 11.42
C LEU A 259 -30.77 -4.55 12.29
N SER A 260 -31.08 -5.85 12.22
CA SER A 260 -32.27 -6.41 12.88
C SER A 260 -32.25 -6.27 14.41
N GLY A 261 -31.08 -6.34 15.05
CA GLY A 261 -30.90 -6.10 16.49
C GLY A 261 -30.69 -4.64 16.85
N LEU A 262 -30.81 -3.75 15.86
CA LEU A 262 -30.77 -2.30 16.04
C LEU A 262 -32.17 -1.71 15.84
N LEU A 263 -32.95 -2.26 14.90
CA LEU A 263 -34.23 -1.70 14.47
C LEU A 263 -35.40 -2.05 15.39
N ASP A 264 -35.22 -2.97 16.33
CA ASP A 264 -36.16 -3.18 17.43
C ASP A 264 -36.10 -2.02 18.45
N ASP A 265 -34.92 -1.44 18.67
CA ASP A 265 -34.72 -0.33 19.61
C ASP A 265 -34.66 1.06 18.98
N ALA A 266 -34.43 1.15 17.68
CA ALA A 266 -34.28 2.42 16.97
C ALA A 266 -35.03 2.46 15.64
N ASP A 267 -35.39 3.65 15.20
CA ASP A 267 -36.00 3.88 13.90
C ASP A 267 -34.94 4.38 12.91
N LEU A 268 -34.90 3.81 11.71
CA LEU A 268 -33.98 4.24 10.66
C LEU A 268 -34.35 5.65 10.17
N VAL A 269 -33.43 6.59 10.31
CA VAL A 269 -33.59 8.00 9.89
C VAL A 269 -33.13 8.18 8.44
N SER A 270 -32.03 7.53 8.07
CA SER A 270 -31.47 7.58 6.72
C SER A 270 -30.59 6.36 6.41
N GLY A 271 -30.41 6.10 5.11
CA GLY A 271 -29.56 5.01 4.63
C GLY A 271 -30.16 3.62 4.89
N PRO A 272 -29.34 2.55 4.83
CA PRO A 272 -27.93 2.57 4.43
C PRO A 272 -27.73 2.99 2.97
N THR A 273 -26.72 3.82 2.72
CA THR A 273 -26.44 4.36 1.39
C THR A 273 -24.93 4.42 1.18
N SER A 274 -24.47 3.99 0.01
CA SER A 274 -23.06 4.14 -0.38
C SER A 274 -22.79 5.52 -0.93
N GLU A 275 -21.64 6.10 -0.59
CA GLU A 275 -21.18 7.37 -1.13
C GLU A 275 -20.74 7.28 -2.61
N ASN A 276 -20.52 6.05 -3.11
CA ASN A 276 -19.98 5.80 -4.45
C ASN A 276 -20.67 4.61 -5.13
N ALA A 277 -20.98 4.76 -6.41
CA ALA A 277 -21.65 3.73 -7.21
C ALA A 277 -20.82 2.43 -7.41
N ALA A 278 -19.54 2.41 -7.03
CA ALA A 278 -18.73 1.21 -7.01
C ALA A 278 -19.27 0.13 -6.06
N LEU A 279 -19.97 0.54 -4.99
CA LEU A 279 -20.72 -0.35 -4.10
C LEU A 279 -22.21 -0.04 -4.17
N SER A 280 -23.00 -1.09 -4.36
CA SER A 280 -24.45 -1.05 -4.29
C SER A 280 -24.92 -1.56 -2.93
N VAL A 281 -25.96 -0.91 -2.40
CA VAL A 281 -26.65 -1.34 -1.18
C VAL A 281 -28.06 -1.77 -1.56
N THR A 282 -28.44 -3.00 -1.22
CA THR A 282 -29.76 -3.56 -1.50
C THR A 282 -30.41 -4.05 -0.22
N ASP A 283 -31.66 -3.66 0.02
CA ASP A 283 -32.46 -4.24 1.09
C ASP A 283 -32.84 -5.69 0.74
N SER A 284 -32.42 -6.63 1.58
CA SER A 284 -32.71 -8.06 1.46
C SER A 284 -33.91 -8.47 2.32
N GLY A 285 -34.53 -7.52 3.04
CA GLY A 285 -35.62 -7.73 3.98
C GLY A 285 -35.12 -8.08 5.39
N SER A 286 -36.05 -8.05 6.35
CA SER A 286 -35.80 -8.41 7.76
C SER A 286 -34.66 -7.63 8.43
N GLY A 287 -34.41 -6.38 7.99
CA GLY A 287 -33.33 -5.55 8.50
C GLY A 287 -31.94 -5.96 8.00
N VAL A 288 -31.83 -6.75 6.93
CA VAL A 288 -30.54 -7.14 6.34
C VAL A 288 -30.33 -6.41 5.01
N HIS A 289 -29.20 -5.74 4.86
CA HIS A 289 -28.81 -5.04 3.64
C HIS A 289 -27.58 -5.69 3.01
N GLY A 290 -27.69 -6.12 1.76
CA GLY A 290 -26.55 -6.59 0.98
C GLY A 290 -25.70 -5.42 0.49
N ILE A 291 -24.39 -5.52 0.63
CA ILE A 291 -23.42 -4.59 0.05
C ILE A 291 -22.57 -5.36 -0.96
N ALA A 292 -22.66 -4.97 -2.23
CA ALA A 292 -21.98 -5.67 -3.30
C ALA A 292 -21.36 -4.72 -4.33
N GLY A 293 -20.21 -5.10 -4.87
CA GLY A 293 -19.53 -4.33 -5.91
C GLY A 293 -18.09 -4.75 -6.13
N THR A 294 -17.29 -3.88 -6.73
CA THR A 294 -15.85 -4.12 -6.93
C THR A 294 -15.08 -2.84 -6.69
N LEU A 295 -14.02 -2.94 -5.90
CA LEU A 295 -13.13 -1.82 -5.59
C LEU A 295 -11.83 -1.96 -6.38
N ALA A 296 -11.45 -0.90 -7.08
CA ALA A 296 -10.13 -0.79 -7.71
C ALA A 296 -9.01 -0.73 -6.65
N PRO A 297 -7.75 -1.04 -7.01
CA PRO A 297 -6.61 -0.90 -6.10
C PRO A 297 -6.53 0.50 -5.46
N GLY A 298 -6.35 0.56 -4.15
CA GLY A 298 -6.30 1.81 -3.38
C GLY A 298 -7.64 2.55 -3.24
N GLN A 299 -8.73 2.05 -3.83
CA GLN A 299 -10.05 2.67 -3.70
C GLN A 299 -10.63 2.39 -2.30
N SER A 300 -11.21 3.43 -1.70
CA SER A 300 -12.00 3.35 -0.48
C SER A 300 -13.41 3.86 -0.76
N VAL A 301 -14.43 3.20 -0.20
CA VAL A 301 -15.84 3.59 -0.32
C VAL A 301 -16.52 3.43 1.03
N THR A 302 -17.27 4.46 1.45
CA THR A 302 -18.09 4.42 2.66
C THR A 302 -19.55 4.08 2.38
N VAL A 303 -20.18 3.44 3.37
CA VAL A 303 -21.63 3.22 3.48
C VAL A 303 -22.07 3.80 4.83
N THR A 304 -23.03 4.71 4.81
CA THR A 304 -23.51 5.41 6.00
C THR A 304 -25.00 5.20 6.23
N TYR A 305 -25.41 5.16 7.49
CA TYR A 305 -26.79 5.18 7.93
C TYR A 305 -26.92 5.88 9.28
N ALA A 306 -28.12 6.35 9.59
CA ALA A 306 -28.42 6.98 10.87
C ALA A 306 -29.73 6.45 11.42
N VAL A 307 -29.80 6.28 12.74
CA VAL A 307 -31.01 5.83 13.44
C VAL A 307 -31.32 6.76 14.59
N ALA A 308 -32.60 6.87 14.94
CA ALA A 308 -33.09 7.59 16.11
C ALA A 308 -33.55 6.56 17.15
N VAL A 309 -32.97 6.62 18.34
CA VAL A 309 -33.32 5.73 19.46
C VAL A 309 -34.78 5.92 19.84
N LYS A 310 -35.57 4.84 19.90
CA LYS A 310 -36.98 4.90 20.29
C LYS A 310 -37.11 5.33 21.75
N PRO A 311 -38.26 5.84 22.20
CA PRO A 311 -38.55 6.00 23.62
C PRO A 311 -38.26 4.70 24.37
N TYR A 312 -37.66 4.76 25.55
CA TYR A 312 -37.16 3.59 26.28
C TYR A 312 -38.24 2.51 26.44
N ALA A 313 -39.48 2.88 26.79
CA ALA A 313 -40.60 1.95 26.94
C ALA A 313 -41.07 1.26 25.64
N SER A 314 -40.56 1.67 24.48
CA SER A 314 -40.89 1.13 23.15
C SER A 314 -39.71 0.38 22.51
N GLN A 315 -38.60 0.23 23.24
CA GLN A 315 -37.44 -0.56 22.85
C GLN A 315 -37.69 -2.05 23.14
N GLY A 316 -36.96 -2.92 22.43
CA GLY A 316 -36.92 -4.37 22.60
C GLY A 316 -36.02 -4.79 23.75
N ASP A 317 -34.71 -4.88 23.53
CA ASP A 317 -33.74 -5.34 24.52
C ASP A 317 -32.83 -4.23 25.08
N HIS A 318 -33.05 -2.98 24.66
CA HIS A 318 -32.32 -1.79 25.10
C HIS A 318 -30.84 -1.82 24.69
N ASN A 319 -30.53 -2.44 23.57
CA ASN A 319 -29.18 -2.58 23.05
C ASN A 319 -29.16 -2.53 21.52
N LEU A 320 -28.73 -1.40 20.96
CA LEU A 320 -28.65 -1.28 19.50
C LEU A 320 -27.47 -2.10 18.98
N VAL A 321 -27.75 -3.21 18.29
CA VAL A 321 -26.75 -4.12 17.74
C VAL A 321 -26.83 -4.19 16.22
N THR A 322 -25.71 -3.86 15.59
CA THR A 322 -25.53 -3.95 14.13
C THR A 322 -24.28 -4.73 13.78
N VAL A 323 -24.38 -5.61 12.78
CA VAL A 323 -23.31 -6.53 12.41
C VAL A 323 -23.00 -6.40 10.92
N MET A 324 -21.72 -6.21 10.59
CA MET A 324 -21.21 -6.37 9.23
C MET A 324 -20.54 -7.74 9.10
N SER A 325 -21.08 -8.60 8.23
CA SER A 325 -20.61 -9.97 8.03
C SER A 325 -20.33 -10.29 6.57
N GLU A 326 -19.69 -11.42 6.33
CA GLU A 326 -19.75 -12.08 5.02
C GLU A 326 -21.21 -12.41 4.68
N ARG A 327 -21.57 -12.36 3.39
CA ARG A 327 -22.95 -12.66 2.96
C ARG A 327 -23.37 -14.10 3.26
N ALA A 328 -22.42 -15.03 3.27
CA ALA A 328 -22.68 -16.43 3.61
C ALA A 328 -22.89 -16.66 5.11
N ASP A 329 -22.44 -15.73 5.96
CA ASP A 329 -22.37 -15.87 7.42
C ASP A 329 -23.29 -14.86 8.12
N ILE A 330 -24.45 -14.57 7.52
CA ILE A 330 -25.46 -13.70 8.15
C ILE A 330 -25.90 -14.34 9.48
N PRO A 331 -25.87 -13.61 10.60
CA PRO A 331 -26.32 -14.13 11.89
C PRO A 331 -27.73 -14.73 11.83
N ALA A 332 -27.91 -15.89 12.45
CA ALA A 332 -29.22 -16.51 12.57
C ALA A 332 -30.05 -15.80 13.65
N GLY A 333 -31.20 -15.24 13.26
CA GLY A 333 -32.08 -14.51 14.17
C GLY A 333 -31.63 -13.08 14.44
N VAL A 334 -32.24 -12.45 15.45
CA VAL A 334 -31.94 -11.08 15.85
C VAL A 334 -30.75 -11.08 16.81
N PRO A 335 -29.60 -10.46 16.47
CA PRO A 335 -28.45 -10.39 17.36
C PRO A 335 -28.73 -9.49 18.57
N ALA A 336 -28.56 -10.01 19.79
CA ALA A 336 -28.78 -9.25 21.03
C ALA A 336 -27.49 -8.63 21.62
N SER A 337 -26.30 -9.04 21.14
CA SER A 337 -25.00 -8.48 21.55
C SER A 337 -23.91 -8.81 20.54
N CYS A 338 -22.77 -8.13 20.64
CA CYS A 338 -21.65 -8.36 19.72
C CYS A 338 -20.77 -9.57 20.06
N ALA A 339 -20.81 -10.08 21.28
CA ALA A 339 -19.99 -11.22 21.74
C ALA A 339 -18.49 -11.14 21.35
N GLY A 340 -17.94 -9.92 21.23
CA GLY A 340 -16.54 -9.68 20.83
C GLY A 340 -16.25 -9.72 19.33
N GLY A 341 -17.27 -9.72 18.46
CA GLY A 341 -17.11 -9.67 17.00
C GLY A 341 -16.51 -8.34 16.51
N PRO A 342 -15.46 -8.36 15.66
CA PRO A 342 -14.69 -7.16 15.30
C PRO A 342 -15.42 -6.18 14.37
N LEU A 343 -16.50 -6.62 13.72
CA LEU A 343 -17.34 -5.82 12.82
C LEU A 343 -18.78 -5.72 13.32
N CYS A 344 -18.95 -5.87 14.63
CA CYS A 344 -20.21 -5.66 15.31
C CYS A 344 -20.11 -4.40 16.17
N LEU A 345 -21.17 -3.59 16.16
CA LEU A 345 -21.31 -2.44 17.02
C LEU A 345 -22.49 -2.64 17.96
N GLU A 346 -22.28 -2.25 19.21
CA GLU A 346 -23.22 -2.38 20.30
C GLU A 346 -23.29 -1.04 21.03
N ASN A 347 -24.48 -0.46 21.07
CA ASN A 347 -24.75 0.81 21.74
C ASN A 347 -25.90 0.62 22.73
N PRO A 348 -25.62 0.39 24.02
CA PRO A 348 -26.66 0.18 25.02
C PRO A 348 -27.50 1.44 25.18
N ALA A 349 -28.81 1.28 25.32
CA ALA A 349 -29.72 2.38 25.59
C ALA A 349 -29.86 2.62 27.10
N ALA A 350 -29.92 3.89 27.52
CA ALA A 350 -30.09 4.30 28.90
C ALA A 350 -31.44 5.00 29.09
N GLU A 351 -32.20 4.58 30.11
CA GLU A 351 -33.42 5.26 30.50
C GLU A 351 -33.10 6.66 31.04
N THR A 352 -33.72 7.68 30.45
CA THR A 352 -33.50 9.09 30.85
C THR A 352 -34.06 9.39 32.25
N ALA A 353 -34.89 8.51 32.81
CA ALA A 353 -35.60 8.68 34.07
C ALA A 353 -34.92 7.95 35.27
N ALA A 354 -33.79 8.47 35.74
CA ALA A 354 -33.30 8.23 37.10
C ALA A 354 -32.97 9.53 37.83
N VAL A 355 -33.86 10.52 37.76
CA VAL A 355 -33.89 11.64 38.72
C VAL A 355 -35.19 11.51 39.50
N PRO A 356 -35.16 11.15 40.80
CA PRO A 356 -36.35 11.26 41.64
C PRO A 356 -36.77 12.72 41.63
N MET A 357 -37.95 13.03 41.10
CA MET A 357 -38.59 14.31 41.36
C MET A 357 -38.86 14.39 42.86
N ILE A 358 -37.94 15.00 43.61
CA ILE A 358 -38.22 15.42 44.98
C ILE A 358 -39.23 16.56 44.85
N ASN A 359 -40.50 16.24 45.07
CA ASN A 359 -41.58 17.21 45.18
C ASN A 359 -41.21 18.23 46.29
N PRO A 360 -41.07 19.55 45.99
CA PRO A 360 -40.69 20.53 47.01
C PRO A 360 -41.82 20.87 48.00
N ALA A 361 -42.99 20.25 47.89
CA ALA A 361 -44.04 20.41 48.88
C ALA A 361 -43.87 19.40 50.02
N VAL A 362 -43.14 19.83 51.06
CA VAL A 362 -43.26 19.51 52.50
C VAL A 362 -41.84 19.42 53.11
N ALA A 363 -41.28 20.59 53.44
CA ALA A 363 -40.28 20.71 54.49
C ALA A 363 -40.34 22.15 55.02
N GLY A 364 -41.36 22.40 55.84
CA GLY A 364 -41.47 23.62 56.64
C GLY A 364 -40.40 23.64 57.73
N ALA A 365 -39.66 24.75 57.77
CA ALA A 365 -39.15 25.45 58.94
C ALA A 365 -38.58 24.66 60.15
N ALA A 366 -37.25 24.67 60.27
CA ALA A 366 -36.44 24.99 61.46
C ALA A 366 -34.95 24.89 61.00
N GLY A 367 -34.02 25.84 61.17
CA GLY A 367 -33.84 26.89 62.16
C GLY A 367 -32.54 26.61 62.95
N ALA A 368 -31.57 27.54 62.87
CA ALA A 368 -30.25 27.62 63.56
C ALA A 368 -29.05 26.89 62.87
N VAL A 369 -27.96 27.54 62.39
CA VAL A 369 -27.03 28.60 62.85
C VAL A 369 -25.76 28.04 63.53
N LEU A 370 -24.59 28.58 63.13
CA LEU A 370 -23.20 28.45 63.63
C LEU A 370 -22.35 27.32 63.01
N ALA A 371 -21.06 27.46 62.68
CA ALA A 371 -20.14 28.59 62.55
C ALA A 371 -18.83 28.06 61.90
N LEU A 372 -18.09 28.97 61.29
CA LEU A 372 -16.77 28.80 60.68
C LEU A 372 -15.71 28.30 61.67
N GLY A 373 -14.74 27.51 61.19
CA GLY A 373 -13.49 27.22 61.91
C GLY A 373 -12.57 26.25 61.19
N ALA A 374 -11.47 26.76 60.65
CA ALA A 374 -10.44 26.06 59.90
C ALA A 374 -9.50 25.20 60.77
N GLY A 375 -8.89 24.19 60.13
CA GLY A 375 -7.79 23.34 60.63
C GLY A 375 -8.02 21.90 60.16
N GLY A 376 -7.14 21.16 59.51
CA GLY A 376 -5.72 21.25 59.22
C GLY A 376 -5.32 19.85 58.73
N PHE A 377 -4.43 19.80 57.73
CA PHE A 377 -3.86 18.64 57.03
C PHE A 377 -3.65 17.35 57.84
N VAL A 378 -3.92 16.18 57.22
CA VAL A 378 -3.01 15.01 57.26
C VAL A 378 -3.10 14.21 55.95
N MET A 379 -2.01 14.20 55.17
CA MET A 379 -1.68 13.15 54.19
C MET A 379 -1.04 11.98 54.92
N ILE A 380 -1.47 10.73 54.69
CA ILE A 380 -0.63 9.54 54.91
C ILE A 380 -0.63 8.69 53.64
N ARG A 381 0.51 8.69 52.94
CA ARG A 381 0.96 7.63 52.03
C ARG A 381 1.52 6.49 52.89
N ARG A 382 1.16 5.24 52.59
CA ARG A 382 1.94 4.07 53.01
C ARG A 382 2.16 3.13 51.81
N ARG A 383 3.39 3.14 51.30
CA ARG A 383 4.15 2.09 50.60
C ARG A 383 5.25 1.69 51.60
N ASN A 384 5.77 0.47 51.78
CA ASN A 384 6.03 -0.70 50.93
C ASN A 384 6.40 -1.90 51.85
N ALA A 385 6.30 -3.13 51.32
CA ALA A 385 7.28 -4.27 51.36
C ALA A 385 7.83 -4.81 52.71
N VAL A 386 8.28 -6.06 52.94
CA VAL A 386 8.48 -7.36 52.24
C VAL A 386 8.96 -8.39 53.30
N ALA A 387 9.05 -9.67 52.90
CA ALA A 387 9.77 -10.82 53.48
C ALA A 387 8.92 -11.69 54.42
N SER A 388 8.87 -13.02 54.26
CA SER A 388 9.94 -13.97 53.88
C SER A 388 9.53 -15.04 52.88
#